data_AF-A0A2M9HBK7-F1
#
_entry.id   AF-A0A2M9HBK7-F1
#
_cell.length_a   1.000
_cell.length_b   1.000
_cell.length_c   1.000
_cell.angle_alpha   90.00
_cell.angle_beta   90.00
_cell.angle_gamma   90.00
#
_symmetry.space_group_name_H-M   'P 1'
#
loop_
_entity.id
_entity.type
_entity.pdbx_description
1 polymer ?
#
loop_
_entity_poly.entity_id
_entity_poly.type
_entity_poly.pdbx_seq_one_letter_code
_entity_poly.pdbx_strand_id
1 'polypeptide(L)'
;MTDTTMPDKPSHASADAADQADAETSGLLGAADIRRIAADAGVTPTKKFGQNFVIDPGTVRRIARTAEIGADDQVMEVGPGLGSLTLALLETGAAVTAVEIDPPLAERLPHTIAERMPQATERFAVINRDALKVTPDDTPALAQSESFTLVANLPYNVATPIIITLLERYPNLSSFVVMVQKEVADRLCAKPGSKIYGTPSVKLQWFGEAERAGVIGRNVFWPAPNVDSALVKFTRTHTDLTDDDVAARKRTFALVDAAFAQRRKTLHAALKKTVPASAFETAGIDATLRGETLTIDRFAALAAAVEADAS
;
A
#
# COMPACT_ATOMS: atom_id res chain seq x y z
N MET A 1 -1.64 -58.09 -7.21
CA MET A 1 -2.10 -57.34 -8.39
C MET A 1 -3.12 -56.34 -7.93
N THR A 2 -2.82 -55.10 -8.24
CA THR A 2 -3.43 -53.83 -7.82
C THR A 2 -4.85 -53.66 -8.34
N ASP A 3 -5.72 -53.02 -7.56
CA ASP A 3 -6.41 -51.81 -8.04
C ASP A 3 -6.92 -50.98 -6.85
N THR A 4 -6.38 -49.79 -6.67
CA THR A 4 -6.90 -48.77 -5.74
C THR A 4 -7.17 -47.53 -6.57
N THR A 5 -8.45 -47.33 -6.88
CA THR A 5 -8.95 -46.19 -7.63
C THR A 5 -8.82 -44.92 -6.77
N MET A 6 -7.99 -43.99 -7.20
CA MET A 6 -7.92 -42.62 -6.64
C MET A 6 -9.19 -41.85 -7.03
N PRO A 7 -9.74 -40.99 -6.16
CA PRO A 7 -10.85 -40.11 -6.54
C PRO A 7 -10.35 -38.97 -7.43
N ASP A 8 -11.14 -38.69 -8.47
CA ASP A 8 -10.89 -37.64 -9.46
C ASP A 8 -10.81 -36.26 -8.79
N LYS A 9 -9.79 -35.49 -9.18
CA LYS A 9 -9.60 -34.10 -8.77
C LYS A 9 -10.58 -33.24 -9.58
N PRO A 10 -11.38 -32.34 -8.97
CA PRO A 10 -12.34 -31.54 -9.72
C PRO A 10 -11.60 -30.67 -10.75
N SER A 11 -12.13 -30.63 -11.97
CA SER A 11 -11.54 -29.89 -13.09
C SER A 11 -11.63 -28.38 -12.86
N HIS A 12 -10.58 -27.64 -13.23
CA HIS A 12 -10.51 -26.17 -13.10
C HIS A 12 -11.69 -25.43 -13.76
N ALA A 13 -12.31 -26.01 -14.80
CA ALA A 13 -13.45 -25.42 -15.50
C ALA A 13 -14.71 -25.30 -14.63
N SER A 14 -14.87 -26.14 -13.60
CA SER A 14 -16.03 -26.12 -12.71
C SER A 14 -15.97 -25.01 -11.64
N ALA A 15 -14.75 -24.64 -11.21
CA ALA A 15 -14.53 -23.54 -10.27
C ALA A 15 -14.74 -22.18 -10.94
N ASP A 16 -14.25 -22.00 -12.18
CA ASP A 16 -14.41 -20.76 -12.94
C ASP A 16 -15.90 -20.46 -13.26
N ALA A 17 -16.73 -21.49 -13.48
CA ALA A 17 -18.15 -21.32 -13.73
C ALA A 17 -18.94 -20.96 -12.45
N ALA A 18 -18.52 -21.49 -11.30
CA ALA A 18 -19.12 -21.17 -10.00
C ALA A 18 -18.75 -19.75 -9.55
N ASP A 19 -17.49 -19.34 -9.72
CA ASP A 19 -17.05 -17.95 -9.42
C ASP A 19 -17.71 -16.93 -10.36
N GLN A 20 -18.01 -17.30 -11.61
CA GLN A 20 -18.76 -16.43 -12.54
C GLN A 20 -20.22 -16.27 -12.14
N ALA A 21 -20.89 -17.35 -11.72
CA ALA A 21 -22.28 -17.29 -11.25
C ALA A 21 -22.41 -16.49 -9.93
N ASP A 22 -21.41 -16.58 -9.05
CA ASP A 22 -21.37 -15.86 -7.77
C ASP A 22 -20.94 -14.37 -7.94
N ALA A 23 -20.25 -14.05 -9.05
CA ALA A 23 -19.98 -12.67 -9.47
C ALA A 23 -21.24 -11.98 -10.00
N GLU A 24 -22.05 -12.68 -10.81
CA GLU A 24 -23.32 -12.16 -11.34
C GLU A 24 -24.34 -11.84 -10.23
N THR A 25 -24.32 -12.58 -9.12
CA THR A 25 -25.19 -12.33 -7.96
C THR A 25 -24.67 -11.25 -7.00
N SER A 26 -23.36 -10.96 -7.00
CA SER A 26 -22.73 -10.02 -6.07
C SER A 26 -22.48 -8.62 -6.62
N GLY A 27 -22.59 -8.43 -7.95
CA GLY A 27 -22.29 -7.15 -8.60
C GLY A 27 -20.79 -6.84 -8.74
N LEU A 28 -19.92 -7.79 -8.37
CA LEU A 28 -18.47 -7.65 -8.57
C LEU A 28 -18.10 -7.80 -10.06
N LEU A 29 -16.94 -7.25 -10.43
CA LEU A 29 -16.51 -7.18 -11.83
C LEU A 29 -15.67 -8.39 -12.23
N GLY A 30 -16.10 -9.09 -13.28
CA GLY A 30 -15.28 -10.07 -13.97
C GLY A 30 -14.47 -9.46 -15.12
N ALA A 31 -13.67 -10.30 -15.79
CA ALA A 31 -12.83 -9.88 -16.91
C ALA A 31 -13.61 -9.24 -18.08
N ALA A 32 -14.81 -9.76 -18.38
CA ALA A 32 -15.67 -9.22 -19.45
C ALA A 32 -16.17 -7.81 -19.11
N ASP A 33 -16.61 -7.62 -17.86
CA ASP A 33 -17.08 -6.33 -17.37
C ASP A 33 -15.99 -5.28 -17.42
N ILE A 34 -14.79 -5.63 -16.93
CA ILE A 34 -13.64 -4.73 -16.92
C ILE A 34 -13.29 -4.24 -18.32
N ARG A 35 -13.28 -5.13 -19.31
CA ARG A 35 -12.98 -4.75 -20.70
C ARG A 35 -14.08 -3.87 -21.29
N ARG A 36 -15.36 -4.19 -21.03
CA ARG A 36 -16.49 -3.40 -21.49
C ARG A 36 -16.46 -1.99 -20.88
N ILE A 37 -16.35 -1.90 -19.55
CA ILE A 37 -16.29 -0.64 -18.82
C ILE A 37 -15.09 0.19 -19.30
N ALA A 38 -13.91 -0.41 -19.45
CA ALA A 38 -12.74 0.30 -20.00
C ALA A 38 -13.02 0.87 -21.40
N ALA A 39 -13.60 0.07 -22.30
CA ALA A 39 -13.93 0.51 -23.66
C ALA A 39 -14.95 1.65 -23.68
N ASP A 40 -16.04 1.52 -22.90
CA ASP A 40 -17.08 2.54 -22.77
C ASP A 40 -16.53 3.87 -22.23
N ALA A 41 -15.52 3.82 -21.36
CA ALA A 41 -14.84 4.99 -20.81
C ALA A 41 -13.72 5.54 -21.71
N GLY A 42 -13.47 4.91 -22.88
CA GLY A 42 -12.34 5.28 -23.75
C GLY A 42 -10.96 5.03 -23.12
N VAL A 43 -10.89 4.20 -22.07
CA VAL A 43 -9.66 3.91 -21.35
C VAL A 43 -8.94 2.74 -22.00
N THR A 44 -7.76 3.02 -22.54
CA THR A 44 -6.80 1.98 -22.91
C THR A 44 -5.75 1.90 -21.79
N PRO A 45 -5.49 0.71 -21.20
CA PRO A 45 -4.49 0.58 -20.13
C PRO A 45 -3.15 1.15 -20.57
N THR A 46 -2.70 2.21 -19.90
CA THR A 46 -1.43 2.87 -20.26
C THR A 46 -0.30 2.41 -19.36
N LYS A 47 0.89 2.25 -19.95
CA LYS A 47 2.13 2.05 -19.16
C LYS A 47 2.46 3.25 -18.28
N LYS A 48 1.99 4.46 -18.64
CA LYS A 48 2.28 5.72 -17.95
C LYS A 48 1.83 5.68 -16.49
N PHE A 49 0.64 5.14 -16.22
CA PHE A 49 0.07 5.04 -14.88
C PHE A 49 0.21 3.64 -14.25
N GLY A 50 0.87 2.70 -14.94
CA GLY A 50 1.07 1.34 -14.42
C GLY A 50 -0.23 0.58 -14.15
N GLN A 51 -1.28 0.87 -14.94
CA GLN A 51 -2.63 0.32 -14.73
C GLN A 51 -2.66 -1.19 -14.96
N ASN A 52 -3.00 -1.94 -13.91
CA ASN A 52 -3.33 -3.36 -13.97
C ASN A 52 -4.61 -3.56 -13.16
N PHE A 53 -5.74 -3.79 -13.84
CA PHE A 53 -7.05 -3.92 -13.20
C PHE A 53 -7.24 -5.34 -12.70
N VAL A 54 -7.71 -5.50 -11.46
CA VAL A 54 -8.04 -6.84 -10.92
C VAL A 54 -9.33 -7.34 -11.58
N ILE A 55 -9.29 -8.53 -12.16
CA ILE A 55 -10.41 -9.14 -12.91
C ILE A 55 -11.05 -10.34 -12.21
N ASP A 56 -10.61 -10.62 -10.98
CA ASP A 56 -11.02 -11.79 -10.19
C ASP A 56 -11.75 -11.35 -8.90
N PRO A 57 -13.07 -11.57 -8.81
CA PRO A 57 -13.89 -11.30 -7.62
C PRO A 57 -13.36 -11.96 -6.35
N GLY A 58 -12.89 -13.21 -6.44
CA GLY A 58 -12.33 -13.94 -5.31
C GLY A 58 -11.10 -13.25 -4.70
N THR A 59 -10.25 -12.66 -5.55
CA THR A 59 -9.07 -11.89 -5.14
C THR A 59 -9.43 -10.60 -4.42
N VAL A 60 -10.37 -9.79 -4.95
CA VAL A 60 -10.74 -8.53 -4.28
C VAL A 60 -11.43 -8.77 -2.94
N ARG A 61 -12.29 -9.79 -2.84
CA ARG A 61 -12.86 -10.23 -1.55
C ARG A 61 -11.80 -10.71 -0.57
N ARG A 62 -10.80 -11.45 -1.05
CA ARG A 62 -9.66 -11.87 -0.21
C ARG A 62 -8.91 -10.65 0.33
N ILE A 63 -8.68 -9.62 -0.49
CA ILE A 63 -8.02 -8.39 -0.06
C ILE A 63 -8.84 -7.69 1.04
N ALA A 64 -10.14 -7.49 0.83
CA ALA A 64 -11.02 -6.87 1.82
C ALA A 64 -11.05 -7.64 3.15
N ARG A 65 -11.11 -8.98 3.10
CA ARG A 65 -11.02 -9.83 4.30
C ARG A 65 -9.66 -9.74 4.99
N THR A 66 -8.56 -9.73 4.24
CA THR A 66 -7.21 -9.56 4.81
C THR A 66 -7.03 -8.20 5.48
N ALA A 67 -7.73 -7.19 4.97
CA ALA A 67 -7.81 -5.86 5.57
C ALA A 67 -8.80 -5.76 6.74
N GLU A 68 -9.51 -6.84 7.05
CA GLU A 68 -10.47 -6.94 8.16
C GLU A 68 -11.58 -5.89 8.09
N ILE A 69 -11.97 -5.48 6.87
CA ILE A 69 -12.96 -4.42 6.65
C ILE A 69 -14.39 -4.91 6.93
N GLY A 70 -15.13 -4.15 7.72
CA GLY A 70 -16.54 -4.31 8.06
C GLY A 70 -17.40 -3.09 7.72
N ALA A 71 -18.63 -3.05 8.26
CA ALA A 71 -19.63 -2.05 7.88
C ALA A 71 -19.38 -0.64 8.47
N ASP A 72 -18.68 -0.55 9.59
CA ASP A 72 -18.44 0.71 10.29
C ASP A 72 -17.11 1.37 9.91
N ASP A 73 -16.34 0.74 9.01
CA ASP A 73 -15.01 1.20 8.66
C ASP A 73 -15.01 2.33 7.65
N GLN A 74 -14.06 3.25 7.84
CA GLN A 74 -13.68 4.25 6.85
C GLN A 74 -12.48 3.73 6.07
N VAL A 75 -12.59 3.72 4.74
CA VAL A 75 -11.56 3.19 3.86
C VAL A 75 -11.11 4.23 2.85
N MET A 76 -9.80 4.43 2.78
CA MET A 76 -9.18 5.09 1.63
C MET A 76 -8.76 4.02 0.62
N GLU A 77 -9.14 4.19 -0.65
CA GLU A 77 -8.61 3.41 -1.76
C GLU A 77 -7.80 4.32 -2.69
N VAL A 78 -6.57 3.94 -3.03
CA VAL A 78 -5.74 4.69 -3.99
C VAL A 78 -5.62 3.91 -5.28
N GLY A 79 -5.94 4.56 -6.40
CA GLY A 79 -5.94 3.94 -7.72
C GLY A 79 -7.04 2.87 -7.87
N PRO A 80 -8.32 3.22 -7.62
CA PRO A 80 -9.45 2.28 -7.72
C PRO A 80 -9.62 1.72 -9.15
N GLY A 81 -9.13 2.44 -10.16
CA GLY A 81 -9.31 2.06 -11.54
C GLY A 81 -10.78 2.02 -11.93
N LEU A 82 -11.24 0.83 -12.37
CA LEU A 82 -12.61 0.60 -12.80
C LEU A 82 -13.54 0.15 -11.65
N GLY A 83 -13.01 0.01 -10.43
CA GLY A 83 -13.82 -0.23 -9.23
C GLY A 83 -13.90 -1.68 -8.74
N SER A 84 -13.06 -2.60 -9.23
CA SER A 84 -13.13 -4.01 -8.79
C SER A 84 -12.94 -4.15 -7.29
N LEU A 85 -11.91 -3.49 -6.74
CA LEU A 85 -11.62 -3.51 -5.31
C LEU A 85 -12.59 -2.60 -4.55
N THR A 86 -12.93 -1.43 -5.09
CA THR A 86 -13.97 -0.54 -4.55
C THR A 86 -15.28 -1.26 -4.28
N LEU A 87 -15.79 -2.05 -5.23
CA LEU A 87 -17.04 -2.80 -5.06
C LEU A 87 -16.92 -3.86 -3.97
N ALA A 88 -15.79 -4.55 -3.87
CA ALA A 88 -15.56 -5.54 -2.80
C ALA A 88 -15.44 -4.90 -1.41
N LEU A 89 -14.92 -3.67 -1.32
CA LEU A 89 -14.91 -2.89 -0.08
C LEU A 89 -16.32 -2.39 0.27
N LEU A 90 -17.09 -1.92 -0.70
CA LEU A 90 -18.46 -1.48 -0.48
C LEU A 90 -19.40 -2.64 -0.13
N GLU A 91 -19.11 -3.85 -0.62
CA GLU A 91 -19.82 -5.11 -0.31
C GLU A 91 -19.78 -5.42 1.20
N THR A 92 -18.73 -5.02 1.92
CA THR A 92 -18.62 -5.23 3.38
C THR A 92 -19.50 -4.29 4.20
N GLY A 93 -20.05 -3.25 3.57
CA GLY A 93 -20.78 -2.17 4.24
C GLY A 93 -19.94 -0.92 4.54
N ALA A 94 -18.62 -0.94 4.33
CA ALA A 94 -17.72 0.19 4.64
C ALA A 94 -18.04 1.48 3.87
N ALA A 95 -17.61 2.61 4.39
CA ALA A 95 -17.54 3.86 3.63
C ALA A 95 -16.20 3.95 2.88
N VAL A 96 -16.23 4.20 1.58
CA VAL A 96 -15.03 4.19 0.72
C VAL A 96 -14.84 5.56 0.08
N THR A 97 -13.68 6.16 0.34
CA THR A 97 -13.18 7.34 -0.37
C THR A 97 -12.03 6.93 -1.28
N ALA A 98 -12.27 6.98 -2.59
CA ALA A 98 -11.29 6.60 -3.59
C ALA A 98 -10.51 7.83 -4.12
N VAL A 99 -9.19 7.70 -4.30
CA VAL A 99 -8.32 8.72 -4.87
C VAL A 99 -7.78 8.21 -6.21
N GLU A 100 -8.22 8.83 -7.30
CA GLU A 100 -7.89 8.43 -8.67
C GLU A 100 -7.22 9.59 -9.41
N ILE A 101 -6.06 9.33 -10.02
CA ILE A 101 -5.29 10.34 -10.75
C ILE A 101 -5.79 10.52 -12.18
N ASP A 102 -6.34 9.47 -12.80
CA ASP A 102 -6.76 9.45 -14.19
C ASP A 102 -8.21 9.97 -14.34
N PRO A 103 -8.45 11.17 -14.91
CA PRO A 103 -9.77 11.81 -14.90
C PRO A 103 -10.89 10.96 -15.53
N PRO A 104 -10.72 10.27 -16.68
CA PRO A 104 -11.75 9.40 -17.24
C PRO A 104 -12.15 8.23 -16.31
N LEU A 105 -11.19 7.69 -15.54
CA LEU A 105 -11.48 6.64 -14.57
C LEU A 105 -12.22 7.21 -13.35
N ALA A 106 -11.77 8.36 -12.85
CA ALA A 106 -12.42 9.04 -11.74
C ALA A 106 -13.88 9.42 -12.08
N GLU A 107 -14.12 9.89 -13.31
CA GLU A 107 -15.47 10.19 -13.83
C GLU A 107 -16.31 8.92 -14.00
N ARG A 108 -15.73 7.83 -14.51
CA ARG A 108 -16.46 6.58 -14.74
C ARG A 108 -16.85 5.87 -13.44
N LEU A 109 -15.98 5.89 -12.44
CA LEU A 109 -16.11 5.04 -11.25
C LEU A 109 -17.46 5.18 -10.52
N PRO A 110 -17.99 6.39 -10.23
CA PRO A 110 -19.33 6.55 -9.64
C PRO A 110 -20.45 5.87 -10.44
N HIS A 111 -20.40 5.92 -11.77
CA HIS A 111 -21.37 5.24 -12.62
C HIS A 111 -21.27 3.73 -12.50
N THR A 112 -20.04 3.18 -12.49
CA THR A 112 -19.84 1.75 -12.24
C THR A 112 -20.42 1.33 -10.89
N ILE A 113 -20.23 2.11 -9.83
CA ILE A 113 -20.82 1.81 -8.52
C ILE A 113 -22.34 1.87 -8.57
N ALA A 114 -22.93 2.90 -9.18
CA ALA A 114 -24.38 3.02 -9.30
C ALA A 114 -25.02 1.89 -10.14
N GLU A 115 -24.36 1.44 -11.21
CA GLU A 115 -24.82 0.33 -12.06
C GLU A 115 -24.76 -1.03 -11.34
N ARG A 116 -23.74 -1.24 -10.51
CA ARG A 116 -23.46 -2.55 -9.91
C ARG A 116 -23.96 -2.72 -8.49
N MET A 117 -23.96 -1.64 -7.72
CA MET A 117 -24.25 -1.64 -6.30
C MET A 117 -24.93 -0.32 -5.88
N PRO A 118 -26.13 -0.01 -6.41
CA PRO A 118 -26.80 1.28 -6.20
C PRO A 118 -27.05 1.60 -4.71
N GLN A 119 -27.24 0.59 -3.87
CA GLN A 119 -27.41 0.74 -2.43
C GLN A 119 -26.14 1.23 -1.70
N ALA A 120 -24.98 1.23 -2.36
CA ALA A 120 -23.71 1.65 -1.79
C ALA A 120 -23.28 3.06 -2.23
N THR A 121 -24.02 3.71 -3.14
CA THR A 121 -23.65 5.02 -3.68
C THR A 121 -23.51 6.10 -2.61
N GLU A 122 -24.33 6.08 -1.56
CA GLU A 122 -24.24 7.04 -0.45
C GLU A 122 -23.00 6.86 0.44
N ARG A 123 -22.37 5.68 0.39
CA ARG A 123 -21.15 5.35 1.14
C ARG A 123 -19.88 5.50 0.30
N PHE A 124 -19.99 6.01 -0.92
CA PHE A 124 -18.89 6.09 -1.87
C PHE A 124 -18.60 7.54 -2.27
N ALA A 125 -17.32 7.90 -2.26
CA ALA A 125 -16.82 9.16 -2.81
C ALA A 125 -15.57 8.90 -3.67
N VAL A 126 -15.40 9.71 -4.72
CA VAL A 126 -14.18 9.72 -5.55
C VAL A 126 -13.58 11.10 -5.59
N ILE A 127 -12.27 11.18 -5.40
CA ILE A 127 -11.47 12.40 -5.48
C ILE A 127 -10.53 12.26 -6.67
N ASN A 128 -10.72 13.06 -7.71
CA ASN A 128 -9.81 13.08 -8.85
C ASN A 128 -8.54 13.88 -8.49
N ARG A 129 -7.52 13.20 -7.98
CA ARG A 129 -6.27 13.82 -7.54
C ARG A 129 -5.11 12.83 -7.54
N ASP A 130 -3.91 13.36 -7.69
CA ASP A 130 -2.69 12.60 -7.42
C ASP A 130 -2.61 12.29 -5.91
N ALA A 131 -2.49 11.01 -5.55
CA ALA A 131 -2.36 10.58 -4.16
C ALA A 131 -1.13 11.17 -3.46
N LEU A 132 -0.08 11.56 -4.19
CA LEU A 132 1.06 12.30 -3.62
C LEU A 132 0.73 13.76 -3.31
N LYS A 133 -0.45 14.25 -3.69
CA LYS A 133 -0.91 15.65 -3.50
C LYS A 133 -2.23 15.76 -2.75
N VAL A 134 -2.83 14.65 -2.35
CA VAL A 134 -4.05 14.64 -1.53
C VAL A 134 -3.74 15.13 -0.11
N THR A 135 -4.57 16.00 0.42
CA THR A 135 -4.48 16.53 1.79
C THR A 135 -5.75 16.19 2.58
N PRO A 136 -5.71 16.30 3.93
CA PRO A 136 -6.91 16.12 4.76
C PRO A 136 -8.10 16.98 4.31
N ASP A 137 -7.85 18.20 3.80
CA ASP A 137 -8.89 19.09 3.26
C ASP A 137 -9.60 18.51 2.03
N ASP A 138 -8.91 17.69 1.24
CA ASP A 138 -9.50 17.02 0.08
C ASP A 138 -10.37 15.82 0.48
N THR A 139 -10.21 15.30 1.70
CA THR A 139 -10.89 14.09 2.21
C THR A 139 -11.45 14.30 3.62
N PRO A 140 -12.35 15.28 3.82
CA PRO A 140 -12.79 15.68 5.16
C PRO A 140 -13.43 14.54 5.95
N ALA A 141 -14.16 13.62 5.29
CA ALA A 141 -14.75 12.46 5.95
C ALA A 141 -13.70 11.53 6.60
N LEU A 142 -12.58 11.31 5.90
CA LEU A 142 -11.45 10.53 6.42
C LEU A 142 -10.65 11.31 7.47
N ALA A 143 -10.47 12.62 7.26
CA ALA A 143 -9.73 13.47 8.19
C ALA A 143 -10.45 13.62 9.55
N GLN A 144 -11.78 13.55 9.55
CA GLN A 144 -12.62 13.69 10.75
C GLN A 144 -12.93 12.35 11.41
N SER A 145 -12.63 11.21 10.79
CA SER A 145 -12.83 9.91 11.41
C SER A 145 -11.81 9.65 12.50
N GLU A 146 -12.19 8.88 13.53
CA GLU A 146 -11.28 8.46 14.59
C GLU A 146 -10.07 7.70 14.02
N SER A 147 -10.32 6.81 13.06
CA SER A 147 -9.30 6.18 12.25
C SER A 147 -9.84 5.78 10.88
N PHE A 148 -8.94 5.44 9.96
CA PHE A 148 -9.30 4.79 8.71
C PHE A 148 -8.20 3.83 8.24
N THR A 149 -8.58 2.92 7.35
CA THR A 149 -7.69 1.93 6.75
C THR A 149 -7.44 2.26 5.28
N LEU A 150 -6.18 2.18 4.84
CA LEU A 150 -5.85 2.24 3.41
C LEU A 150 -5.92 0.82 2.82
N VAL A 151 -6.76 0.61 1.80
CA VAL A 151 -6.81 -0.63 1.03
C VAL A 151 -6.64 -0.33 -0.43
N ALA A 152 -5.56 -0.81 -1.06
CA ALA A 152 -5.22 -0.37 -2.42
C ALA A 152 -4.45 -1.40 -3.24
N ASN A 153 -4.68 -1.42 -4.55
CA ASN A 153 -3.78 -2.00 -5.53
C ASN A 153 -2.86 -0.91 -6.08
N LEU A 154 -1.71 -0.70 -5.43
CA LEU A 154 -0.91 0.48 -5.69
C LEU A 154 -0.10 0.36 -7.00
N PRO A 155 0.01 1.46 -7.77
CA PRO A 155 0.87 1.50 -8.96
C PRO A 155 2.33 1.23 -8.59
N TYR A 156 2.97 0.34 -9.35
CA TYR A 156 4.25 -0.25 -8.97
C TYR A 156 5.42 0.74 -8.86
N ASN A 157 5.39 1.81 -9.65
CA ASN A 157 6.43 2.82 -9.70
C ASN A 157 6.34 3.88 -8.58
N VAL A 158 5.19 3.99 -7.89
CA VAL A 158 4.94 5.06 -6.90
C VAL A 158 4.35 4.55 -5.58
N ALA A 159 4.20 3.24 -5.40
CA ALA A 159 3.61 2.65 -4.19
C ALA A 159 4.30 3.11 -2.90
N THR A 160 5.63 3.03 -2.81
CA THR A 160 6.36 3.44 -1.60
C THR A 160 6.19 4.93 -1.28
N PRO A 161 6.43 5.88 -2.21
CA PRO A 161 6.14 7.28 -1.98
C PRO A 161 4.72 7.56 -1.50
N ILE A 162 3.71 6.88 -2.07
CA ILE A 162 2.31 7.05 -1.66
C ILE A 162 2.13 6.63 -0.20
N ILE A 163 2.58 5.42 0.18
CA ILE A 163 2.42 4.90 1.54
C ILE A 163 3.04 5.87 2.56
N ILE A 164 4.29 6.27 2.34
CA ILE A 164 4.99 7.18 3.28
C ILE A 164 4.30 8.53 3.34
N THR A 165 3.91 9.11 2.20
CA THR A 165 3.23 10.41 2.15
C THR A 165 1.91 10.38 2.91
N LEU A 166 1.12 9.31 2.77
CA LEU A 166 -0.16 9.20 3.47
C LEU A 166 0.04 9.02 4.98
N LEU A 167 0.99 8.20 5.42
CA LEU A 167 1.32 8.06 6.85
C LEU A 167 1.80 9.38 7.49
N GLU A 168 2.52 10.20 6.71
CA GLU A 168 2.97 11.54 7.13
C GLU A 168 1.82 12.55 7.22
N ARG A 169 0.82 12.46 6.35
CA ARG A 169 -0.28 13.44 6.25
C ARG A 169 -1.48 13.11 7.12
N TYR A 170 -1.69 11.84 7.42
CA TYR A 170 -2.86 11.36 8.15
C TYR A 170 -2.42 10.68 9.45
N PRO A 171 -2.40 11.40 10.58
CA PRO A 171 -2.15 10.82 11.91
C PRO A 171 -3.14 9.72 12.31
N ASN A 172 -4.33 9.70 11.71
CA ASN A 172 -5.40 8.73 11.96
C ASN A 172 -5.45 7.56 10.94
N LEU A 173 -4.52 7.49 9.97
CA LEU A 173 -4.32 6.27 9.18
C LEU A 173 -3.73 5.19 10.08
N SER A 174 -4.57 4.25 10.55
CA SER A 174 -4.21 3.29 11.61
C SER A 174 -3.63 1.98 11.05
N SER A 175 -4.05 1.60 9.85
CA SER A 175 -3.60 0.37 9.21
C SER A 175 -3.67 0.46 7.69
N PHE A 176 -2.99 -0.45 7.01
CA PHE A 176 -3.20 -0.64 5.58
C PHE A 176 -3.05 -2.09 5.13
N VAL A 177 -3.76 -2.43 4.06
CA VAL A 177 -3.47 -3.61 3.24
C VAL A 177 -3.31 -3.16 1.80
N VAL A 178 -2.08 -3.26 1.30
CA VAL A 178 -1.76 -2.83 -0.06
C VAL A 178 -1.22 -3.98 -0.88
N MET A 179 -1.67 -4.07 -2.12
CA MET A 179 -1.11 -4.94 -3.12
C MET A 179 -0.05 -4.17 -3.91
N VAL A 180 1.15 -4.73 -3.97
CA VAL A 180 2.31 -4.19 -4.71
C VAL A 180 3.07 -5.34 -5.38
N GLN A 181 4.07 -5.02 -6.21
CA GLN A 181 4.96 -6.06 -6.75
C GLN A 181 5.62 -6.86 -5.62
N LYS A 182 5.82 -8.16 -5.85
CA LYS A 182 6.41 -9.05 -4.84
C LYS A 182 7.73 -8.53 -4.25
N GLU A 183 8.63 -7.99 -5.07
CA GLU A 183 9.91 -7.43 -4.60
C GLU A 183 9.70 -6.19 -3.71
N VAL A 184 8.76 -5.33 -4.07
CA VAL A 184 8.43 -4.12 -3.28
C VAL A 184 7.86 -4.52 -1.93
N ALA A 185 6.95 -5.48 -1.89
CA ALA A 185 6.43 -6.02 -0.64
C ALA A 185 7.52 -6.72 0.19
N ASP A 186 8.41 -7.49 -0.44
CA ASP A 186 9.57 -8.11 0.24
C ASP A 186 10.46 -7.03 0.87
N ARG A 187 10.67 -5.90 0.18
CA ARG A 187 11.43 -4.75 0.66
C ARG A 187 10.73 -4.01 1.80
N LEU A 188 9.41 -3.77 1.73
CA LEU A 188 8.67 -3.07 2.78
C LEU A 188 8.69 -3.85 4.11
N CYS A 189 8.62 -5.18 4.05
CA CYS A 189 8.67 -6.06 5.24
C CYS A 189 10.11 -6.44 5.66
N ALA A 190 11.14 -5.97 4.96
CA ALA A 190 12.51 -6.37 5.20
C ALA A 190 13.00 -5.91 6.59
N LYS A 191 13.74 -6.78 7.26
CA LYS A 191 14.40 -6.47 8.55
C LYS A 191 15.87 -6.06 8.34
N PRO A 192 16.46 -5.30 9.29
CA PRO A 192 17.87 -4.90 9.23
C PRO A 192 18.82 -6.09 8.99
N GLY A 193 19.90 -5.84 8.27
CA GLY A 193 20.91 -6.84 7.91
C GLY A 193 20.56 -7.68 6.67
N SER A 194 19.34 -7.61 6.15
CA SER A 194 18.97 -8.31 4.91
C SER A 194 19.39 -7.54 3.64
N LYS A 195 19.68 -8.26 2.55
CA LYS A 195 20.08 -7.66 1.26
C LYS A 195 19.00 -6.79 0.62
N ILE A 196 17.74 -6.99 0.97
CA ILE A 196 16.61 -6.25 0.42
C ILE A 196 16.17 -5.09 1.33
N TYR A 197 16.72 -4.99 2.55
CA TYR A 197 16.51 -3.86 3.45
C TYR A 197 17.03 -2.56 2.81
N GLY A 198 16.21 -1.53 2.86
CA GLY A 198 16.49 -0.26 2.21
C GLY A 198 15.75 0.90 2.87
N THR A 199 15.93 2.11 2.31
CA THR A 199 15.21 3.32 2.73
C THR A 199 13.71 3.09 2.97
N PRO A 200 12.94 2.41 2.08
CA PRO A 200 11.52 2.17 2.32
C PRO A 200 11.24 1.35 3.58
N SER A 201 12.05 0.32 3.83
CA SER A 201 11.93 -0.56 5.00
C SER A 201 12.11 0.23 6.28
N VAL A 202 13.15 1.07 6.34
CA VAL A 202 13.52 1.83 7.54
C VAL A 202 12.49 2.93 7.80
N LYS A 203 12.09 3.68 6.77
CA LYS A 203 11.11 4.77 6.90
C LYS A 203 9.73 4.26 7.28
N LEU A 204 9.30 3.10 6.76
CA LEU A 204 8.02 2.52 7.15
C LEU A 204 8.01 2.11 8.63
N GLN A 205 9.13 1.57 9.13
CA GLN A 205 9.29 1.20 10.55
C GLN A 205 9.19 2.38 11.51
N TRP A 206 9.38 3.62 11.06
CA TRP A 206 9.11 4.81 11.89
C TRP A 206 7.66 4.87 12.32
N PHE A 207 6.72 4.51 11.44
CA PHE A 207 5.30 4.63 11.69
C PHE A 207 4.70 3.37 12.33
N GLY A 208 5.27 2.20 12.06
CA GLY A 208 4.72 0.96 12.56
C GLY A 208 5.29 -0.31 11.95
N GLU A 209 4.54 -1.39 12.05
CA GLU A 209 4.99 -2.73 11.68
C GLU A 209 4.33 -3.19 10.39
N ALA A 210 5.13 -3.76 9.48
CA ALA A 210 4.66 -4.33 8.23
C ALA A 210 5.01 -5.81 8.11
N GLU A 211 4.06 -6.59 7.60
CA GLU A 211 4.19 -8.02 7.38
C GLU A 211 3.59 -8.47 6.04
N ARG A 212 3.99 -9.66 5.60
CA ARG A 212 3.50 -10.26 4.37
C ARG A 212 2.17 -10.94 4.63
N ALA A 213 1.14 -10.56 3.89
CA ALA A 213 -0.22 -11.07 4.08
C ALA A 213 -0.69 -12.02 2.96
N GLY A 214 0.13 -12.23 1.93
CA GLY A 214 -0.16 -13.20 0.86
C GLY A 214 0.53 -12.88 -0.46
N VAL A 215 0.42 -13.81 -1.42
CA VAL A 215 0.90 -13.64 -2.80
C VAL A 215 -0.31 -13.69 -3.74
N ILE A 216 -0.29 -12.86 -4.77
CA ILE A 216 -1.35 -12.72 -5.75
C ILE A 216 -0.75 -12.96 -7.13
N GLY A 217 -1.20 -14.02 -7.80
CA GLY A 217 -0.68 -14.41 -9.12
C GLY A 217 -1.04 -13.38 -10.19
N ARG A 218 -0.15 -13.15 -11.15
CA ARG A 218 -0.34 -12.16 -12.23
C ARG A 218 -1.57 -12.37 -13.13
N ASN A 219 -2.14 -13.57 -13.16
CA ASN A 219 -3.24 -13.91 -14.07
C ASN A 219 -4.60 -13.34 -13.65
N VAL A 220 -4.69 -12.79 -12.43
CA VAL A 220 -5.91 -12.12 -11.93
C VAL A 220 -5.98 -10.66 -12.35
N PHE A 221 -5.12 -10.22 -13.27
CA PHE A 221 -5.02 -8.84 -13.73
C PHE A 221 -5.23 -8.71 -15.24
N TRP A 222 -5.77 -7.56 -15.65
CA TRP A 222 -5.79 -7.12 -17.03
C TRP A 222 -5.30 -5.66 -17.16
N PRO A 223 -4.29 -5.38 -18.00
CA PRO A 223 -3.35 -6.35 -18.56
C PRO A 223 -2.59 -7.10 -17.45
N ALA A 224 -2.07 -8.28 -17.76
CA ALA A 224 -1.29 -9.05 -16.81
C ALA A 224 0.10 -8.39 -16.60
N PRO A 225 0.55 -8.19 -15.36
CA PRO A 225 1.88 -7.68 -15.08
C PRO A 225 2.96 -8.74 -15.38
N ASN A 226 4.21 -8.28 -15.53
CA ASN A 226 5.36 -9.16 -15.80
C ASN A 226 5.81 -9.98 -14.58
N VAL A 227 5.36 -9.61 -13.39
CA VAL A 227 5.76 -10.19 -12.11
C VAL A 227 4.53 -10.42 -11.25
N ASP A 228 4.63 -11.32 -10.29
CA ASP A 228 3.56 -11.55 -9.32
C ASP A 228 3.50 -10.40 -8.31
N SER A 229 2.31 -10.22 -7.74
CA SER A 229 2.03 -9.24 -6.69
C SER A 229 2.02 -9.91 -5.32
N ALA A 230 2.10 -9.12 -4.27
CA ALA A 230 1.95 -9.58 -2.90
C ALA A 230 1.23 -8.54 -2.05
N LEU A 231 0.55 -9.01 -1.02
CA LEU A 231 -0.11 -8.18 -0.04
C LEU A 231 0.84 -7.86 1.11
N VAL A 232 0.87 -6.59 1.49
CA VAL A 232 1.52 -6.09 2.71
C VAL A 232 0.43 -5.62 3.64
N LYS A 233 0.38 -6.20 4.84
CA LYS A 233 -0.42 -5.68 5.95
C LYS A 233 0.48 -4.82 6.83
N PHE A 234 -0.04 -3.70 7.29
CA PHE A 234 0.66 -2.80 8.19
C PHE A 234 -0.25 -2.34 9.31
N THR A 235 0.32 -2.21 10.50
CA THR A 235 -0.32 -1.67 11.69
C THR A 235 0.54 -0.53 12.22
N ARG A 236 -0.09 0.64 12.40
CA ARG A 236 0.57 1.81 12.97
C ARG A 236 0.83 1.58 14.46
N THR A 237 2.05 1.89 14.90
CA THR A 237 2.43 1.87 16.33
C THR A 237 2.98 3.21 16.81
N HIS A 238 3.26 4.15 15.89
CA HIS A 238 3.76 5.47 16.21
C HIS A 238 3.11 6.55 15.34
N THR A 239 2.76 7.68 15.97
CA THR A 239 2.14 8.83 15.34
C THR A 239 2.86 10.10 15.77
N ASP A 240 3.27 10.90 14.79
CA ASP A 240 3.78 12.25 15.05
C ASP A 240 2.58 13.16 15.42
N LEU A 241 2.51 13.61 16.67
CA LEU A 241 1.39 14.43 17.17
C LEU A 241 1.79 15.88 17.40
N THR A 242 3.09 16.17 17.42
CA THR A 242 3.66 17.49 17.65
C THR A 242 4.59 17.93 16.52
N ASP A 243 4.84 19.23 16.43
CA ASP A 243 5.83 19.77 15.48
C ASP A 243 7.25 19.24 15.76
N ASP A 244 7.56 18.94 17.02
CA ASP A 244 8.84 18.35 17.43
C ASP A 244 8.98 16.90 16.94
N ASP A 245 7.92 16.10 17.01
CA ASP A 245 7.90 14.74 16.45
C ASP A 245 8.17 14.78 14.93
N VAL A 246 7.48 15.69 14.23
CA VAL A 246 7.65 15.88 12.78
C VAL A 246 9.08 16.33 12.46
N ALA A 247 9.67 17.21 13.26
CA ALA A 247 11.04 17.66 13.10
C ALA A 247 12.04 16.52 13.34
N ALA A 248 11.83 15.70 14.38
CA ALA A 248 12.63 14.53 14.69
C ALA A 248 12.57 13.49 13.57
N ARG A 249 11.39 13.21 13.01
CA ARG A 249 11.24 12.35 11.83
C ARG A 249 12.02 12.88 10.64
N LYS A 250 11.89 14.17 10.31
CA LYS A 250 12.59 14.79 9.17
C LYS A 250 14.11 14.66 9.30
N ARG A 251 14.67 14.94 10.47
CA ARG A 251 16.12 14.76 10.75
C ARG A 251 16.53 13.30 10.59
N THR A 252 15.76 12.39 11.18
CA THR A 252 16.00 10.94 11.10
C THR A 252 15.98 10.46 9.65
N PHE A 253 14.98 10.85 8.87
CA PHE A 253 14.82 10.45 7.47
C PHE A 253 15.95 10.97 6.60
N ALA A 254 16.46 12.18 6.86
CA ALA A 254 17.61 12.72 6.17
C ALA A 254 18.88 11.88 6.41
N LEU A 255 19.10 11.38 7.63
CA LEU A 255 20.21 10.47 7.93
C LEU A 255 20.03 9.11 7.25
N VAL A 256 18.81 8.57 7.24
CA VAL A 256 18.50 7.33 6.51
C VAL A 256 18.82 7.50 5.02
N ASP A 257 18.32 8.56 4.39
CA ASP A 257 18.56 8.82 2.96
C ASP A 257 20.05 8.95 2.64
N ALA A 258 20.80 9.70 3.46
CA ALA A 258 22.24 9.86 3.30
C ALA A 258 23.01 8.53 3.48
N ALA A 259 22.63 7.70 4.45
CA ALA A 259 23.26 6.40 4.68
C ALA A 259 23.03 5.42 3.52
N PHE A 260 21.80 5.35 3.00
CA PHE A 260 21.45 4.44 1.90
C PHE A 260 21.91 4.94 0.53
N ALA A 261 22.13 6.24 0.34
CA ALA A 261 22.76 6.79 -0.88
C ALA A 261 24.18 6.26 -1.11
N GLN A 262 24.85 5.77 -0.06
CA GLN A 262 26.18 5.17 -0.11
C GLN A 262 26.21 3.78 0.52
N ARG A 263 25.23 2.93 0.18
CA ARG A 263 24.94 1.63 0.81
C ARG A 263 26.13 0.71 1.14
N ARG A 264 27.22 0.76 0.34
CA ARG A 264 28.41 -0.08 0.54
C ARG A 264 29.44 0.50 1.53
N LYS A 265 29.28 1.77 1.93
CA LYS A 265 30.17 2.46 2.88
C LYS A 265 29.70 2.26 4.31
N THR A 266 30.64 2.40 5.24
CA THR A 266 30.34 2.50 6.68
C THR A 266 29.55 3.79 6.96
N LEU A 267 28.84 3.86 8.08
CA LEU A 267 28.09 5.03 8.53
C LEU A 267 29.00 6.24 8.66
N HIS A 268 30.19 6.08 9.26
CA HIS A 268 31.17 7.14 9.36
C HIS A 268 31.49 7.74 7.98
N ALA A 269 31.74 6.90 6.97
CA ALA A 269 32.09 7.36 5.63
C ALA A 269 30.89 7.93 4.85
N ALA A 270 29.68 7.39 5.07
CA ALA A 270 28.46 7.86 4.42
C ALA A 270 27.96 9.20 5.00
N LEU A 271 28.11 9.40 6.31
CA LEU A 271 27.56 10.53 7.07
C LEU A 271 28.60 11.55 7.54
N LYS A 272 29.86 11.43 7.06
CA LYS A 272 31.00 12.27 7.49
C LYS A 272 30.73 13.79 7.51
N LYS A 273 29.86 14.27 6.61
CA LYS A 273 29.55 15.71 6.47
C LYS A 273 28.46 16.19 7.43
N THR A 274 27.66 15.28 7.98
CA THR A 274 26.42 15.61 8.69
C THR A 274 26.41 15.08 10.12
N VAL A 275 27.25 14.10 10.45
CA VAL A 275 27.27 13.45 11.77
C VAL A 275 28.69 13.53 12.35
N PRO A 276 28.91 14.25 13.46
CA PRO A 276 30.19 14.29 14.16
C PRO A 276 30.48 12.97 14.86
N ALA A 277 31.76 12.72 15.18
CA ALA A 277 32.16 11.48 15.85
C ALA A 277 31.53 11.31 17.24
N SER A 278 31.41 12.42 17.99
CA SER A 278 30.75 12.48 19.31
C SER A 278 29.31 11.97 19.26
N ALA A 279 28.55 12.28 18.20
CA ALA A 279 27.17 11.84 18.06
C ALA A 279 27.03 10.31 17.95
N PHE A 280 28.00 9.62 17.34
CA PHE A 280 28.01 8.15 17.31
C PHE A 280 28.24 7.56 18.70
N GLU A 281 29.15 8.16 19.49
CA GLU A 281 29.42 7.75 20.87
C GLU A 281 28.20 7.97 21.77
N THR A 282 27.60 9.16 21.69
CA THR A 282 26.38 9.52 22.43
C THR A 282 25.21 8.60 22.08
N ALA A 283 25.04 8.24 20.81
CA ALA A 283 24.01 7.30 20.37
C ALA A 283 24.36 5.82 20.62
N GLY A 284 25.57 5.53 21.13
CA GLY A 284 26.07 4.17 21.35
C GLY A 284 26.22 3.33 20.07
N ILE A 285 26.46 3.98 18.93
CA ILE A 285 26.52 3.36 17.59
C ILE A 285 27.98 3.18 17.15
N ASP A 286 28.33 1.95 16.79
CA ASP A 286 29.58 1.67 16.09
C ASP A 286 29.53 2.27 14.67
N ALA A 287 30.31 3.32 14.45
CA ALA A 287 30.35 4.07 13.20
C ALA A 287 30.94 3.27 12.01
N THR A 288 31.54 2.09 12.28
CA THR A 288 32.04 1.16 11.25
C THR A 288 30.94 0.29 10.65
N LEU A 289 29.77 0.21 11.31
CA LEU A 289 28.58 -0.46 10.76
C LEU A 289 28.12 0.20 9.45
N ARG A 290 27.31 -0.51 8.67
CA ARG A 290 26.67 0.02 7.46
C ARG A 290 25.23 0.42 7.77
N GLY A 291 24.70 1.39 7.03
CA GLY A 291 23.32 1.85 7.23
C GLY A 291 22.28 0.72 7.16
N GLU A 292 22.52 -0.30 6.34
CA GLU A 292 21.62 -1.45 6.20
C GLU A 292 21.51 -2.37 7.42
N THR A 293 22.34 -2.18 8.45
CA THR A 293 22.27 -2.95 9.70
C THR A 293 21.57 -2.20 10.83
N LEU A 294 21.18 -0.95 10.63
CA LEU A 294 20.54 -0.13 11.67
C LEU A 294 19.02 -0.22 11.61
N THR A 295 18.40 -0.27 12.79
CA THR A 295 16.96 -0.05 12.98
C THR A 295 16.63 1.44 12.90
N ILE A 296 15.34 1.76 12.72
CA ILE A 296 14.89 3.15 12.74
C ILE A 296 15.18 3.85 14.07
N ASP A 297 15.00 3.18 15.22
CA ASP A 297 15.28 3.75 16.55
C ASP A 297 16.75 4.16 16.70
N ARG A 298 17.67 3.38 16.11
CA ARG A 298 19.09 3.73 16.11
C ARG A 298 19.38 4.94 15.23
N PHE A 299 18.69 5.08 14.09
CA PHE A 299 18.77 6.31 13.29
C PHE A 299 18.19 7.52 14.05
N ALA A 300 17.09 7.33 14.79
CA ALA A 300 16.45 8.37 15.59
C ALA A 300 17.36 8.83 16.74
N ALA A 301 17.96 7.88 17.47
CA ALA A 301 18.95 8.17 18.51
C ALA A 301 20.17 8.93 17.95
N LEU A 302 20.63 8.56 16.75
CA LEU A 302 21.72 9.29 16.09
C LEU A 302 21.31 10.71 15.70
N ALA A 303 20.09 10.90 15.18
CA ALA A 303 19.58 12.22 14.84
C ALA A 303 19.45 13.14 16.07
N ALA A 304 18.96 12.60 17.19
CA ALA A 304 18.88 13.32 18.46
C ALA A 304 20.27 13.69 19.00
N ALA A 305 21.25 12.78 18.90
CA ALA A 305 22.61 13.06 19.32
C ALA A 305 23.29 14.17 18.49
N VAL A 306 23.01 14.25 17.20
CA VAL A 306 23.50 15.34 16.33
C VAL A 306 22.93 16.69 16.74
N GLU A 307 21.65 16.75 17.11
CA GLU A 307 20.99 17.98 17.55
C GLU A 307 21.52 18.48 18.90
N ALA A 308 21.76 17.57 19.83
CA ALA A 308 22.36 17.89 21.13
C ALA A 308 23.80 18.40 21.01
N ASP A 309 24.58 17.90 20.05
CA ASP A 309 25.97 18.35 19.80
C ASP A 309 26.02 19.73 19.12
N ALA A 310 24.93 20.15 18.45
CA ALA A 310 24.82 21.44 17.78
C ALA A 310 24.24 22.55 18.68
N SER A 311 23.72 22.20 19.86
CA SER A 311 23.12 23.11 20.85
C SER A 311 24.13 23.54 21.90
#